data_AF-A0A9D5Q3C4-F1
#
_entry.id   AF-A0A9D5Q3C4-F1
#
_cell.length_a   1.000
_cell.length_b   1.000
_cell.length_c   1.000
_cell.angle_alpha   90.00
_cell.angle_beta   90.00
_cell.angle_gamma   90.00
#
_symmetry.space_group_name_H-M   'P 1'
#
loop_
_entity.id
_entity.type
_entity.pdbx_description
1 polymer ?
#
loop_
_entity_poly.entity_id
_entity_poly.type
_entity_poly.pdbx_seq_one_letter_code
_entity_poly.pdbx_strand_id
1 'polypeptide(L)' 'MKKIECIVRNDKLNRLTERLRLAGIGGMTVTEVKGFGRQTTRPQAYLFLPKTKIEIYARDSQVNENSNCNSKLLQ' A
#
# COMPACT_ATOMS: atom_id res chain seq x y z
N MET A 1 -0.46 -15.15 -12.01
CA MET A 1 -1.27 -13.94 -11.72
C MET A 1 -1.37 -13.81 -10.22
N LYS A 2 -0.95 -12.69 -9.65
CA LYS A 2 -0.91 -12.48 -8.20
C LYS A 2 -1.76 -11.27 -7.81
N LYS A 3 -2.44 -11.39 -6.67
CA LYS A 3 -3.12 -10.29 -6.01
C LYS A 3 -2.13 -9.66 -5.03
N ILE A 4 -1.84 -8.38 -5.21
CA ILE A 4 -1.01 -7.57 -4.32
C ILE A 4 -1.96 -6.70 -3.50
N GLU A 5 -1.89 -6.83 -2.18
CA GLU A 5 -2.65 -6.01 -1.24
C GLU A 5 -1.68 -5.16 -0.42
N CYS A 6 -1.90 -3.85 -0.39
CA CYS A 6 -1.09 -2.93 0.39
C CYS A 6 -1.97 -2.02 1.23
N ILE A 7 -1.58 -1.78 2.49
CA ILE A 7 -2.24 -0.83 3.37
C ILE A 7 -1.26 0.28 3.69
N VAL A 8 -1.56 1.49 3.21
CA VAL A 8 -0.71 2.67 3.36
C VAL A 8 -1.46 3.79 4.09
N ARG A 9 -0.71 4.80 4.54
CA ARG A 9 -1.29 6.05 5.03
C ARG A 9 -1.75 6.89 3.83
N ASN A 10 -2.85 7.63 4.00
CA ASN A 10 -3.53 8.33 2.90
C ASN A 10 -2.64 9.37 2.19
N ASP A 11 -1.73 10.03 2.92
CA ASP A 11 -0.74 10.99 2.40
C ASP A 11 0.19 10.38 1.32
N LYS A 12 0.42 9.06 1.37
CA LYS A 12 1.32 8.36 0.44
C LYS A 12 0.64 7.84 -0.82
N LEU A 13 -0.68 7.99 -0.95
CA LEU A 13 -1.43 7.46 -2.10
C LEU A 13 -0.96 8.05 -3.42
N ASN A 14 -0.87 9.38 -3.52
CA ASN A 14 -0.48 10.08 -4.76
C ASN A 14 0.89 9.61 -5.27
N ARG A 15 1.85 9.49 -4.35
CA ARG A 15 3.20 9.02 -4.67
C ARG A 15 3.20 7.57 -5.14
N LEU A 16 2.37 6.72 -4.53
CA LEU A 16 2.27 5.33 -4.95
C LEU A 16 1.64 5.20 -6.34
N THR A 17 0.58 5.95 -6.63
CA THR A 17 -0.09 5.96 -7.93
C THR A 17 0.86 6.36 -9.06
N GLU A 18 1.69 7.39 -8.85
CA GLU A 18 2.69 7.83 -9.83
C GLU A 18 3.74 6.74 -10.12
N ARG A 19 4.25 6.08 -9.06
CA ARG A 19 5.22 4.99 -9.20
C ARG A 19 4.63 3.75 -9.87
N LEU A 20 3.39 3.41 -9.55
CA LEU A 20 2.68 2.29 -10.17
C LEU A 20 2.43 2.55 -11.66
N ARG A 21 2.10 3.79 -12.03
CA ARG A 21 1.97 4.20 -13.43
C ARG A 21 3.31 4.07 -14.18
N LEU A 22 4.42 4.51 -13.58
CA LEU A 22 5.76 4.32 -14.15
C LEU A 22 6.15 2.84 -14.29
N ALA A 23 5.67 1.98 -13.38
CA ALA A 23 5.83 0.53 -13.44
C ALA A 23 4.90 -0.17 -14.46
N GLY A 24 4.08 0.58 -15.21
CA GLY A 24 3.15 0.03 -16.21
C GLY A 24 1.90 -0.62 -15.60
N ILE A 25 1.59 -0.33 -14.34
CA ILE A 25 0.40 -0.82 -13.63
C ILE A 25 -0.68 0.27 -13.69
N GLY A 26 -1.63 0.13 -14.62
CA GLY A 26 -2.70 1.12 -14.83
C GLY A 26 -3.98 0.89 -14.03
N GLY A 27 -4.21 -0.35 -13.55
CA GLY A 27 -5.43 -0.72 -12.83
C GLY A 27 -5.18 -0.98 -11.35
N MET A 28 -5.92 -0.28 -10.48
CA MET A 28 -5.91 -0.49 -9.04
C MET A 28 -7.29 -0.23 -8.44
N THR A 29 -7.62 -0.97 -7.38
CA THR A 29 -8.82 -0.73 -6.56
C THR A 29 -8.39 -0.10 -5.24
N VAL A 30 -9.08 0.96 -4.84
CA VAL A 30 -8.80 1.71 -3.61
C VAL A 30 -9.98 1.58 -2.67
N THR A 31 -9.71 1.21 -1.43
CA THR A 31 -10.72 1.07 -0.37
C THR A 31 -10.24 1.77 0.89
N GLU A 32 -11.09 2.62 1.46
CA GLU A 32 -10.81 3.24 2.75
C GLU A 32 -11.00 2.23 3.89
N VAL A 33 -9.98 2.05 4.70
CA VAL A 33 -10.01 1.13 5.85
C VAL A 33 -9.53 1.86 7.08
N LYS A 34 -9.91 1.37 8.26
CA LYS A 34 -9.32 1.85 9.51
C LYS A 34 -8.50 0.73 10.12
N GLY A 35 -7.30 1.04 10.61
CA GLY A 35 -6.36 0.01 11.04
C GLY A 35 -5.47 0.49 12.17
N PHE A 36 -5.26 -0.39 13.14
CA PHE A 36 -4.34 -0.20 14.25
C PHE A 36 -3.19 -1.22 14.14
N GLY A 37 -1.97 -0.82 14.51
CA GLY A 37 -0.79 -1.70 14.49
C GLY A 37 -0.19 -1.82 15.89
N ARG A 38 0.27 -3.02 16.28
CA ARG A 38 0.89 -3.26 17.59
C ARG A 38 2.32 -2.71 17.76
N GLN A 39 2.83 -1.97 16.78
CA GLN A 39 4.26 -1.61 16.67
C GLN A 39 4.61 -0.24 17.26
N THR A 40 4.00 0.15 18.37
CA THR A 40 4.51 1.27 19.18
C THR A 40 4.21 1.00 20.66
N THR A 41 5.25 1.05 21.49
CA THR A 41 5.31 0.78 22.93
C THR A 41 4.47 1.73 23.80
N ARG A 42 3.44 2.40 23.26
CA ARG A 42 2.53 3.23 24.06
C ARG A 42 1.09 2.75 23.88
N PRO A 43 0.33 2.58 24.97
CA PRO A 43 -1.09 2.29 24.90
C PRO A 43 -1.81 3.61 24.55
N GLN A 44 -1.71 4.04 23.29
CA GLN A 44 -2.64 5.04 22.79
C GLN A 44 -3.94 4.29 22.50
N ALA A 45 -4.93 4.56 23.35
CA ALA A 45 -6.27 4.00 23.33
C ALA A 45 -6.80 3.81 21.90
N TYR A 46 -7.37 2.63 21.62
CA TYR A 46 -8.35 2.24 20.58
C TYR A 46 -8.71 3.25 19.45
N LEU A 47 -7.73 3.93 18.86
CA LEU A 47 -7.96 4.87 17.76
C LEU A 47 -7.58 4.18 16.47
N PHE A 48 -8.59 3.62 15.82
CA PHE A 48 -8.46 3.12 14.45
C PHE A 48 -8.16 4.31 13.52
N LEU A 49 -6.90 4.45 13.14
CA LEU A 49 -6.48 5.50 12.21
C LEU A 49 -6.96 5.16 10.79
N PRO A 50 -7.44 6.16 10.03
CA PRO A 50 -7.78 5.97 8.62
C PRO A 50 -6.52 5.61 7.83
N LYS A 51 -6.66 4.61 6.97
CA LYS A 51 -5.65 4.11 6.06
C LYS A 51 -6.30 3.81 4.71
N THR A 52 -5.48 3.75 3.68
CA THR A 52 -5.91 3.37 2.34
C THR A 52 -5.44 1.96 2.05
N LYS A 53 -6.38 1.06 1.74
CA LYS A 53 -6.09 -0.26 1.18
C LYS A 53 -6.08 -0.15 -0.35
N ILE A 54 -5.06 -0.74 -0.97
CA ILE A 54 -4.85 -0.72 -2.41
C ILE A 54 -4.70 -2.17 -2.85
N GLU A 55 -5.51 -2.56 -3.84
CA GLU A 55 -5.53 -3.90 -4.42
C GLU A 55 -5.15 -3.83 -5.89
N ILE A 56 -4.17 -4.66 -6.28
CA ILE A 56 -3.60 -4.67 -7.63
C ILE A 56 -3.48 -6.12 -8.10
N TYR A 57 -3.88 -6.39 -9.33
CA TYR A 57 -3.66 -7.67 -9.98
C TYR A 57 -2.49 -7.55 -10.95
N ALA A 58 -1.39 -8.25 -10.67
CA ALA A 58 -0.17 -8.20 -11.48
C ALA A 58 0.19 -9.59 -12.02
N ARG A 59 0.82 -9.63 -13.21
CA ARG A 59 1.42 -10.86 -13.75
C ARG A 59 2.70 -11.17 -12.99
N ASP A 60 3.06 -12.45 -12.88
CA ASP A 60 4.25 -12.88 -12.13
C ASP A 60 5.55 -12.21 -12.61
N SER A 61 5.64 -11.87 -13.89
CA SER A 61 6.75 -11.12 -14.47
C SER A 61 6.94 -9.71 -13.89
N GLN A 62 5.89 -9.10 -13.33
CA GLN A 62 5.93 -7.74 -12.76
C GLN A 62 6.20 -7.74 -11.25
N VAL A 63 6.16 -8.91 -10.59
CA VAL A 63 6.23 -9.04 -9.13
C VAL A 63 7.66 -9.12 -8.61
N ASN A 64 8.64 -9.45 -9.46
CA ASN A 64 10.00 -9.78 -9.04
C ASN A 64 10.88 -8.58 -8.64
N GLU A 65 10.57 -7.36 -9.09
CA GLU A 65 11.32 -6.15 -8.69
C GLU A 65 10.55 -5.21 -7.75
N ASN A 66 9.21 -5.27 -7.75
CA ASN A 66 8.36 -4.29 -7.06
C ASN A 66 7.48 -4.86 -5.93
N SER A 67 7.57 -6.16 -5.62
CA SER A 67 6.81 -6.80 -4.53
C SER A 67 7.16 -6.27 -3.15
N ASN A 68 8.33 -5.67 -3.02
CA ASN A 68 8.66 -4.84 -1.88
C ASN A 68 7.99 -3.49 -2.06
N CYS A 69 6.74 -3.36 -1.63
CA CYS A 69 6.19 -2.07 -1.17
C CYS A 69 6.91 -1.64 0.13
N ASN A 70 8.24 -1.80 0.16
CA ASN A 70 9.10 -1.43 1.25
C ASN A 70 9.13 0.09 1.31
N SER A 71 9.18 0.58 2.54
CA SER A 71 9.41 1.98 2.91
C SER A 71 10.52 2.69 2.11
N LYS A 72 11.46 1.96 1.49
CA LYS A 72 12.47 2.47 0.55
C LYS A 72 11.90 3.07 -0.75
N LEU A 73 10.75 2.61 -1.24
CA LEU A 73 10.07 3.28 -2.37
C LEU A 73 9.36 4.59 -1.95
N LEU A 74 9.27 4.86 -0.66
CA LEU A 74 8.47 5.95 -0.06
C LEU A 74 9.34 6.96 0.70
N GLN A 75 10.67 6.93 0.55
CA GLN A 75 11.60 7.99 1.00
C GLN A 75 11.70 9.09 -0.04
#